data_AF-A0A6B3FVN7-F1
#
_entry.id   AF-A0A6B3FVN7-F1
#
_cell.length_a   1.000
_cell.length_b   1.000
_cell.length_c   1.000
_cell.angle_alpha   90.00
_cell.angle_beta   90.00
_cell.angle_gamma   90.00
#
_symmetry.space_group_name_H-M   'P 1'
#
loop_
_entity.id
_entity.type
_entity.pdbx_description
1 polymer ?
#
loop_
_entity_poly.entity_id
_entity_poly.type
_entity_poly.pdbx_seq_one_letter_code
_entity_poly.pdbx_strand_id
1 'polypeptide(L)'
;GEFWLDGQGELWVGRRNSLTEAEQLLGIPAKDVRELPAALAEATGPVRNVRGHDAAIEAALTDKVTAERDEELRVHLSEARLVKDAFEIAELQKACDATARGFEDVVKSLDKAEATSERFIEGTFFLRARIEGNDIGYGSICAAGPHATTLHWVRN
;
A
#
# COMPACT_ATOMS: atom_id res chain seq x y z
N GLY A 1 -3.49 -26.64 -6.01
CA GLY A 1 -2.59 -26.20 -4.94
C GLY A 1 -1.18 -26.28 -5.45
N GLU A 2 -0.58 -25.14 -5.77
CA GLU A 2 0.83 -25.03 -6.15
C GLU A 2 1.66 -24.95 -4.86
N PHE A 3 1.71 -26.02 -4.05
CA PHE A 3 2.41 -25.94 -2.75
C PHE A 3 3.92 -25.75 -2.94
N TRP A 4 4.55 -26.52 -3.84
CA TRP A 4 5.98 -26.47 -4.13
C TRP A 4 6.30 -26.21 -5.62
N LEU A 5 5.30 -25.87 -6.44
CA LEU A 5 5.44 -25.88 -7.91
C LEU A 5 6.17 -24.66 -8.48
N ASP A 6 6.18 -23.53 -7.77
CA ASP A 6 6.95 -22.34 -8.13
C ASP A 6 7.32 -21.51 -6.89
N GLY A 7 8.06 -20.41 -7.09
CA GLY A 7 8.48 -19.49 -6.03
C GLY A 7 7.35 -18.69 -5.37
N GLN A 8 6.12 -18.81 -5.85
CA GLN A 8 4.89 -18.27 -5.24
C GLN A 8 4.07 -19.35 -4.54
N GLY A 9 4.59 -20.59 -4.49
CA GLY A 9 3.96 -21.68 -3.78
C GLY A 9 4.00 -21.51 -2.27
N GLU A 10 3.06 -22.15 -1.57
CA GLU A 10 2.89 -21.96 -0.13
C GLU A 10 4.11 -22.36 0.70
N LEU A 11 4.93 -23.29 0.19
CA LEU A 11 6.21 -23.64 0.79
C LEU A 11 7.16 -22.44 0.87
N TRP A 12 7.10 -21.53 -0.10
CA TRP A 12 8.03 -20.41 -0.27
C TRP A 12 7.51 -19.09 0.30
N VAL A 13 6.21 -18.81 0.12
CA VAL A 13 5.62 -17.50 0.50
C VAL A 13 4.58 -17.61 1.63
N GLY A 14 4.38 -18.80 2.18
CA GLY A 14 3.38 -19.07 3.20
C GLY A 14 2.01 -19.42 2.62
N ARG A 15 1.14 -19.95 3.48
CA ARG A 15 -0.22 -20.37 3.11
C ARG A 15 -1.05 -19.19 2.63
N ARG A 16 -1.80 -19.39 1.54
CA ARG A 16 -2.79 -18.41 1.05
C ARG A 16 -4.19 -18.85 1.44
N ASN A 17 -5.09 -17.88 1.60
CA ASN A 17 -6.51 -18.20 1.70
C ASN A 17 -6.95 -18.91 0.42
N SER A 18 -7.69 -20.01 0.56
CA SER A 18 -8.45 -20.57 -0.56
C SER A 18 -9.51 -19.57 -1.04
N LEU A 19 -10.08 -19.79 -2.23
CA LEU A 19 -11.15 -18.90 -2.74
C LEU A 19 -12.32 -18.80 -1.75
N THR A 20 -12.76 -19.92 -1.19
CA THR A 20 -13.84 -19.95 -0.18
C THR A 20 -13.47 -19.19 1.10
N GLU A 21 -12.22 -19.30 1.57
CA GLU A 21 -11.77 -18.53 2.73
C GLU A 21 -11.69 -17.03 2.43
N ALA A 22 -11.27 -16.66 1.23
CA ALA A 22 -11.26 -15.26 0.78
C ALA A 22 -12.69 -14.70 0.65
N GLU A 23 -13.65 -15.48 0.15
CA GLU A 23 -15.07 -15.10 0.10
C GLU A 23 -15.65 -14.84 1.49
N GLN A 24 -15.35 -15.73 2.43
CA GLN A 24 -15.79 -15.57 3.82
C GLN A 24 -15.16 -14.34 4.48
N LEU A 25 -13.87 -14.10 4.24
CA LEU A 25 -13.13 -12.99 4.82
C LEU A 25 -13.60 -11.63 4.28
N LEU A 26 -13.76 -11.54 2.95
CA LEU A 26 -14.05 -10.27 2.26
C LEU A 26 -15.55 -10.00 2.10
N GLY A 27 -16.38 -11.03 2.26
CA GLY A 27 -17.83 -10.92 2.09
C GLY A 27 -18.29 -10.73 0.64
N ILE A 28 -17.41 -11.01 -0.34
CA ILE A 28 -17.68 -10.89 -1.78
C ILE A 28 -17.22 -12.15 -2.53
N PRO A 29 -17.84 -12.50 -3.68
CA PRO A 29 -17.42 -13.64 -4.47
C PRO A 29 -15.95 -13.55 -4.90
N ALA A 30 -15.23 -14.67 -4.85
CA ALA A 30 -13.81 -14.74 -5.22
C ALA A 30 -13.59 -15.76 -6.34
N LYS A 31 -12.74 -15.41 -7.30
CA LYS A 31 -12.37 -16.26 -8.44
C LYS A 31 -10.87 -16.23 -8.66
N ASP A 32 -10.37 -17.18 -9.43
CA ASP A 32 -8.97 -17.20 -9.83
C ASP A 32 -8.67 -15.98 -10.72
N VAL A 33 -7.69 -15.17 -10.30
CA VAL A 33 -7.29 -13.96 -11.05
C VAL A 33 -6.81 -14.26 -12.46
N ARG A 34 -6.32 -15.48 -12.72
CA ARG A 34 -5.90 -15.92 -14.06
C ARG A 34 -7.05 -16.00 -15.06
N GLU A 35 -8.28 -16.16 -14.58
CA GLU A 35 -9.49 -16.18 -15.41
C GLU A 35 -10.00 -14.77 -15.73
N LEU A 36 -9.49 -13.73 -15.02
CA LEU A 36 -10.01 -12.37 -15.14
C LEU A 36 -9.92 -11.79 -16.56
N PRO A 37 -8.80 -11.91 -17.31
CA PRO A 37 -8.74 -11.36 -18.67
C PRO A 37 -9.77 -11.98 -19.61
N ALA A 38 -9.98 -13.29 -19.53
CA ALA A 38 -11.00 -13.98 -20.33
C ALA A 38 -12.42 -13.55 -19.94
N ALA A 39 -12.70 -13.45 -18.64
CA ALA A 39 -14.01 -12.99 -18.16
C ALA A 39 -14.31 -11.55 -18.58
N LEU A 40 -13.31 -10.67 -18.62
CA LEU A 40 -13.45 -9.29 -19.08
C LEU A 40 -13.61 -9.19 -20.60
N ALA A 41 -12.94 -10.05 -21.37
CA ALA A 41 -13.10 -10.11 -22.83
C ALA A 41 -14.54 -10.50 -23.24
N GLU A 42 -15.23 -11.30 -22.42
CA GLU A 42 -16.63 -11.70 -22.61
C GLU A 42 -17.63 -10.74 -21.95
N ALA A 43 -17.18 -9.68 -21.27
CA ALA A 43 -18.07 -8.78 -20.55
C ALA A 43 -19.01 -8.03 -21.51
N THR A 44 -20.31 -8.23 -21.32
CA THR A 44 -21.36 -7.52 -22.05
C THR A 44 -21.99 -6.45 -21.16
N GLY A 45 -21.63 -5.18 -21.36
CA GLY A 45 -22.18 -4.06 -20.60
C GLY A 45 -21.27 -2.84 -20.60
N PRO A 46 -21.68 -1.73 -19.94
CA PRO A 46 -20.80 -0.58 -19.75
C PRO A 46 -19.60 -0.97 -18.89
N VAL A 47 -18.40 -0.90 -19.45
CA VAL A 47 -17.14 -1.13 -18.73
C VAL A 47 -16.35 0.18 -18.63
N ARG A 48 -15.61 0.32 -17.53
CA ARG A 48 -14.68 1.42 -17.26
C ARG A 48 -13.39 0.82 -16.69
N ASN A 49 -12.23 1.36 -17.06
CA ASN A 49 -10.94 0.91 -16.60
C ASN A 49 -10.05 2.08 -16.14
N VAL A 50 -9.32 1.91 -15.05
CA VAL A 50 -8.23 2.83 -14.69
C VAL A 50 -6.97 2.33 -15.40
N ARG A 51 -6.52 3.08 -16.42
CA ARG A 51 -5.40 2.70 -17.27
C ARG A 51 -4.04 2.86 -16.58
N GLY A 52 -3.02 2.20 -17.11
CA GLY A 52 -1.63 2.28 -16.68
C GLY A 52 -1.24 1.29 -15.58
N HIS A 53 -2.10 0.32 -15.27
CA HIS A 53 -1.90 -0.63 -14.18
C HIS A 53 -1.65 -2.07 -14.63
N ASP A 54 -2.37 -2.55 -15.65
CA ASP A 54 -2.24 -3.93 -16.13
C ASP A 54 -2.52 -4.05 -17.63
N ALA A 55 -1.51 -4.47 -18.40
CA ALA A 55 -1.58 -4.57 -19.85
C ALA A 55 -2.52 -5.69 -20.34
N ALA A 56 -2.68 -6.79 -19.59
CA ALA A 56 -3.57 -7.89 -19.97
C ALA A 56 -5.03 -7.47 -19.82
N ILE A 57 -5.34 -6.71 -18.76
CA ILE A 57 -6.67 -6.14 -18.54
C ILE A 57 -6.99 -5.08 -19.60
N GLU A 58 -6.04 -4.20 -19.92
CA GLU A 58 -6.22 -3.20 -20.98
C GLU A 58 -6.43 -3.84 -22.36
N ALA A 59 -5.73 -4.93 -22.67
CA ALA A 59 -5.93 -5.68 -23.90
C ALA A 59 -7.31 -6.35 -23.95
N ALA A 60 -7.75 -6.97 -22.86
CA ALA A 60 -9.06 -7.63 -22.77
C ALA A 60 -10.24 -6.66 -22.90
N LEU A 61 -10.05 -5.40 -22.52
CA LEU A 61 -11.09 -4.37 -22.53
C LEU A 61 -10.97 -3.37 -23.69
N THR A 62 -9.99 -3.55 -24.59
CA THR A 62 -9.62 -2.55 -25.61
C THR A 62 -10.78 -2.06 -26.48
N ASP A 63 -11.74 -2.94 -26.77
CA ASP A 63 -12.93 -2.72 -27.60
C ASP A 63 -14.18 -2.34 -26.79
N LYS A 64 -14.08 -2.27 -25.46
CA LYS A 64 -15.22 -2.13 -24.52
C LYS A 64 -15.21 -0.85 -23.71
N VAL A 65 -14.10 -0.11 -23.72
CA VAL A 65 -13.93 1.15 -22.96
C VAL A 65 -13.80 2.36 -23.87
N THR A 66 -14.03 3.55 -23.31
CA THR A 66 -13.71 4.82 -23.97
C THR A 66 -12.84 5.67 -23.05
N ALA A 67 -11.97 6.50 -23.62
CA ALA A 67 -11.09 7.38 -22.84
C ALA A 67 -11.88 8.30 -21.88
N GLU A 68 -13.03 8.82 -22.34
CA GLU A 68 -13.91 9.66 -21.51
C GLU A 68 -14.45 8.92 -20.29
N ARG A 69 -14.92 7.67 -20.46
CA ARG A 69 -15.48 6.88 -19.36
C ARG A 69 -14.42 6.42 -18.36
N ASP A 70 -13.23 6.09 -18.85
CA ASP A 70 -12.09 5.73 -18.02
C ASP A 70 -11.63 6.93 -17.20
N GLU A 71 -11.58 8.12 -17.80
CA GLU A 71 -11.22 9.36 -17.11
C GLU A 71 -12.26 9.76 -16.05
N GLU A 72 -13.55 9.65 -16.35
CA GLU A 72 -14.61 9.90 -15.36
C GLU A 72 -14.48 8.96 -14.16
N LEU A 73 -14.16 7.68 -14.37
CA LEU A 73 -13.89 6.74 -13.26
C LEU A 73 -12.67 7.19 -12.45
N ARG A 74 -11.57 7.56 -13.12
CA ARG A 74 -10.34 8.02 -12.46
C ARG A 74 -10.59 9.26 -11.59
N VAL A 75 -11.35 10.23 -12.10
CA VAL A 75 -11.75 11.44 -11.36
C VAL A 75 -12.64 11.06 -10.18
N HIS A 76 -13.67 10.27 -10.40
CA HIS A 76 -14.59 9.84 -9.34
C HIS A 76 -13.86 9.13 -8.20
N LEU A 77 -12.95 8.21 -8.50
CA LEU A 77 -12.13 7.53 -7.48
C LEU A 77 -11.21 8.50 -6.74
N SER A 78 -10.66 9.51 -7.42
CA SER A 78 -9.85 10.55 -6.78
C SER A 78 -10.68 11.41 -5.81
N GLU A 79 -11.90 11.77 -6.19
CA GLU A 79 -12.82 12.53 -5.34
C GLU A 79 -13.32 11.71 -4.15
N ALA A 80 -13.65 10.44 -4.36
CA ALA A 80 -14.04 9.52 -3.29
C ALA A 80 -12.94 9.36 -2.23
N ARG A 81 -11.65 9.33 -2.65
CA ARG A 81 -10.50 9.27 -1.74
C ARG A 81 -10.18 10.60 -1.06
N LEU A 82 -10.72 11.73 -1.55
CA LEU A 82 -10.41 13.05 -1.00
C LEU A 82 -11.08 13.25 0.36
N VAL A 83 -12.37 12.93 0.46
CA VAL A 83 -13.17 13.06 1.68
C VAL A 83 -13.18 11.74 2.42
N LYS A 84 -12.60 11.71 3.61
CA LYS A 84 -12.45 10.47 4.40
C LYS A 84 -13.74 10.20 5.15
N ASP A 85 -14.12 8.93 5.21
CA ASP A 85 -15.21 8.51 6.10
C ASP A 85 -14.75 8.42 7.56
N ALA A 86 -15.68 8.09 8.47
CA ALA A 86 -15.40 8.02 9.89
C ALA A 86 -14.39 6.91 10.27
N PHE A 87 -14.38 5.81 9.52
CA PHE A 87 -13.44 4.72 9.74
C PHE A 87 -12.03 5.14 9.29
N GLU A 88 -11.90 5.70 8.10
CA GLU A 88 -10.63 6.19 7.57
C GLU A 88 -10.02 7.29 8.46
N ILE A 89 -10.85 8.21 8.96
CA ILE A 89 -10.40 9.24 9.92
C ILE A 89 -9.87 8.60 11.21
N ALA A 90 -10.56 7.57 11.73
CA ALA A 90 -10.10 6.88 12.93
C ALA A 90 -8.77 6.14 12.70
N GLU A 91 -8.57 5.52 11.54
CA GLU A 91 -7.28 4.90 11.18
C GLU A 91 -6.17 5.96 11.01
N LEU A 92 -6.47 7.10 10.38
CA LEU A 92 -5.52 8.21 10.29
C LEU A 92 -5.13 8.76 11.67
N GLN A 93 -6.09 8.86 12.59
CA GLN A 93 -5.82 9.28 13.96
C GLN A 93 -4.86 8.32 14.66
N LYS A 94 -5.07 6.99 14.52
CA LYS A 94 -4.14 5.98 15.06
C LYS A 94 -2.73 6.14 14.51
N ALA A 95 -2.61 6.39 13.20
CA ALA A 95 -1.32 6.62 12.55
C ALA A 95 -0.62 7.89 13.07
N CYS A 96 -1.37 8.99 13.25
CA CYS A 96 -0.86 10.22 13.85
C CYS A 96 -0.40 10.01 15.30
N ASP A 97 -1.18 9.30 16.09
CA ASP A 97 -0.85 9.02 17.50
C ASP A 97 0.41 8.15 17.63
N ALA A 98 0.54 7.12 16.79
CA ALA A 98 1.73 6.27 16.75
C ALA A 98 2.97 7.05 16.27
N THR A 99 2.79 7.95 15.30
CA THR A 99 3.85 8.84 14.80
C THR A 99 4.34 9.79 15.89
N ALA A 100 3.43 10.41 16.66
CA ALA A 100 3.79 11.27 17.78
C ALA A 100 4.62 10.52 18.83
N ARG A 101 4.19 9.31 19.22
CA ARG A 101 4.97 8.44 20.11
C ARG A 101 6.33 8.06 19.54
N GLY A 102 6.42 7.81 18.22
CA GLY A 102 7.68 7.54 17.54
C GLY A 102 8.66 8.71 17.65
N PHE A 103 8.19 9.95 17.52
CA PHE A 103 9.01 11.14 17.77
C PHE A 103 9.42 11.27 19.23
N GLU A 104 8.55 10.95 20.19
CA GLU A 104 8.94 10.93 21.61
C GLU A 104 10.06 9.93 21.89
N ASP A 105 10.02 8.75 21.27
CA ASP A 105 11.09 7.75 21.39
C ASP A 105 12.40 8.25 20.82
N VAL A 106 12.35 8.91 19.65
CA VAL A 106 13.51 9.56 19.04
C VAL A 106 14.11 10.57 20.01
N VAL A 107 13.29 11.49 20.56
CA VAL A 107 13.75 12.51 21.53
C VAL A 107 14.43 11.88 22.74
N LYS A 108 13.86 10.80 23.31
CA LYS A 108 14.41 10.07 24.45
C LYS A 108 15.74 9.35 24.13
N SER A 109 16.09 9.22 22.85
CA SER A 109 17.25 8.47 22.38
C SER A 109 18.31 9.33 21.66
N LEU A 110 18.14 10.66 21.65
CA LEU A 110 19.03 11.57 20.93
C LEU A 110 20.49 11.50 21.41
N ASP A 111 20.71 11.25 22.70
CA ASP A 111 22.05 11.06 23.27
C ASP A 111 22.81 9.90 22.60
N LYS A 112 22.12 8.78 22.35
CA LYS A 112 22.67 7.62 21.65
C LYS A 112 22.89 7.89 20.17
N ALA A 113 21.98 8.65 19.55
CA ALA A 113 22.11 9.04 18.15
C ALA A 113 23.30 9.98 17.92
N GLU A 114 23.52 10.94 18.81
CA GLU A 114 24.69 11.83 18.77
C GLU A 114 25.99 11.05 18.88
N ALA A 115 26.01 9.99 19.69
CA ALA A 115 27.16 9.09 19.82
C ALA A 115 27.36 8.15 18.61
N THR A 116 26.39 8.06 17.68
CA THR A 116 26.40 7.08 16.58
C THR A 116 26.11 7.71 15.21
N SER A 117 24.84 7.75 14.78
CA SER A 117 24.44 8.30 13.48
C SER A 117 22.93 8.59 13.36
N GLU A 118 22.56 9.26 12.27
CA GLU A 118 21.18 9.47 11.82
C GLU A 118 20.39 8.15 11.66
N ARG A 119 21.05 7.02 11.36
CA ARG A 119 20.39 5.70 11.32
C ARG A 119 19.83 5.26 12.66
N PHE A 120 20.40 5.74 13.76
CA PHE A 120 19.92 5.38 15.09
C PHE A 120 18.51 5.92 15.31
N ILE A 121 18.26 7.17 14.93
CA ILE A 121 16.92 7.77 15.03
C ILE A 121 15.96 7.16 14.00
N GLU A 122 16.42 6.85 12.78
CA GLU A 122 15.64 6.14 11.77
C GLU A 122 15.13 4.79 12.32
N GLY A 123 16.03 3.97 12.84
CA GLY A 123 15.69 2.67 13.42
C GLY A 123 14.79 2.78 14.66
N THR A 124 15.00 3.80 15.49
CA THR A 124 14.17 4.06 16.68
C THR A 124 12.73 4.37 16.28
N PHE A 125 12.54 5.26 15.31
CA PHE A 125 11.20 5.56 14.80
C PHE A 125 10.57 4.34 14.10
N PHE A 126 11.35 3.62 13.29
CA PHE A 126 10.89 2.46 12.54
C PHE A 126 10.36 1.35 13.44
N LEU A 127 10.98 1.13 14.62
CA LEU A 127 10.49 0.17 15.61
C LEU A 127 9.04 0.48 16.02
N ARG A 128 8.73 1.75 16.34
CA ARG A 128 7.36 2.18 16.69
C ARG A 128 6.42 1.97 15.51
N ALA A 129 6.82 2.42 14.32
CA ALA A 129 6.02 2.31 13.10
C ALA A 129 5.66 0.86 12.78
N ARG A 130 6.57 -0.09 13.03
CA ARG A 130 6.35 -1.51 12.76
C ARG A 130 5.48 -2.22 13.79
N ILE A 131 5.50 -1.78 15.05
CA ILE A 131 4.73 -2.41 16.14
C ILE A 131 3.30 -1.88 16.20
N GLU A 132 3.13 -0.57 16.03
CA GLU A 132 1.82 0.08 16.20
C GLU A 132 1.14 0.43 14.87
N GLY A 133 1.89 0.43 13.78
CA GLY A 133 1.37 0.51 12.43
C GLY A 133 1.72 -0.75 11.63
N ASN A 134 1.81 -0.60 10.31
CA ASN A 134 2.38 -1.63 9.45
C ASN A 134 3.80 -1.25 9.00
N ASP A 135 4.01 0.00 8.61
CA ASP A 135 5.28 0.50 8.06
C ASP A 135 5.33 2.03 8.16
N ILE A 136 6.44 2.65 7.78
CA ILE A 136 6.55 4.09 7.56
C ILE A 136 5.79 4.52 6.30
N GLY A 137 5.23 5.73 6.33
CA GLY A 137 4.49 6.28 5.17
C GLY A 137 5.39 6.67 3.99
N TYR A 138 6.66 6.95 4.26
CA TYR A 138 7.71 7.23 3.27
C TYR A 138 9.09 7.05 3.93
N GLY A 139 10.15 6.96 3.11
CA GLY A 139 11.54 6.87 3.60
C GLY A 139 11.87 7.97 4.60
N SER A 140 12.29 7.60 5.81
CA SER A 140 12.50 8.55 6.91
C SER A 140 13.63 9.53 6.59
N ILE A 141 13.39 10.81 6.86
CA ILE A 141 14.39 11.87 6.67
C ILE A 141 14.99 12.16 8.04
N CYS A 142 16.17 11.61 8.30
CA CYS A 142 16.89 11.75 9.56
C CYS A 142 18.12 12.61 9.32
N ALA A 143 18.04 13.92 9.59
CA ALA A 143 19.04 14.87 9.11
C ALA A 143 19.56 15.79 10.23
N ALA A 144 20.86 15.76 10.48
CA ALA A 144 21.57 16.56 11.47
C ALA A 144 22.51 17.59 10.81
N GLY A 145 22.70 18.74 11.45
CA GLY A 145 23.61 19.78 10.97
C GLY A 145 23.29 20.24 9.54
N PRO A 146 24.27 20.30 8.62
CA PRO A 146 24.04 20.72 7.23
C PRO A 146 23.04 19.83 6.47
N HIS A 147 22.88 18.56 6.83
CA HIS A 147 21.94 17.66 6.16
C HIS A 147 20.49 18.15 6.31
N ALA A 148 20.16 18.83 7.42
CA ALA A 148 18.83 19.39 7.67
C ALA A 148 18.42 20.49 6.68
N THR A 149 19.37 20.99 5.87
CA THR A 149 19.09 21.93 4.78
C THR A 149 18.74 21.26 3.44
N THR A 150 18.77 19.92 3.40
CA THR A 150 18.40 19.11 2.23
C THR A 150 17.02 18.51 2.40
N LEU A 151 16.06 18.93 1.57
CA LEU A 151 14.64 18.56 1.73
C LEU A 151 14.36 17.06 1.69
N HIS A 152 15.10 16.29 0.88
CA HIS A 152 14.97 14.83 0.77
C HIS A 152 16.30 14.15 1.10
N TRP A 153 16.80 14.36 2.31
CA TRP A 153 17.96 13.61 2.81
C TRP A 153 17.56 12.16 3.13
N VAL A 154 18.02 11.22 2.29
CA VAL A 154 17.69 9.78 2.38
C VAL A 154 18.95 8.90 2.47
N ARG A 155 20.06 9.50 2.89
CA ARG A 155 21.39 8.85 2.94
C ARG A 155 21.82 8.46 4.35
N ASN A 156 20.88 8.50 5.31
CA ASN A 156 21.04 8.15 6.72
C ASN A 156 22.02 6.99 6.88
#